data_AF-A0A6A7A8L6-F1
#
_entry.id   AF-A0A6A7A8L6-F1
#
_cell.length_a   1.000
_cell.length_b   1.000
_cell.length_c   1.000
_cell.angle_alpha   90.00
_cell.angle_beta   90.00
_cell.angle_gamma   90.00
#
_symmetry.space_group_name_H-M   'P 1'
#
loop_
_entity.id
_entity.type
_entity.pdbx_description
1 polymer ?
#
loop_
_entity_poly.entity_id
_entity_poly.type
_entity_poly.pdbx_seq_one_letter_code
_entity_poly.pdbx_strand_id
1 'polypeptide(L)'
;MVKFLLLMSSLGHPVRIKFLPSLAFSIAHRQSSVTTNNLIKPPGKNWPWAFEKRHPELKARRVKVMDWKHHKNNMYYKIKERFKVITKVLEDPDIQLENVYNMDKTGVMLSKLGSVKRGGRQAHNGSAIECISADVLQEIKH
;
A
#
# COMPACT_ATOMS: atom_id res chain seq x y z
N MET A 1 -11.31 0.95 3.33
CA MET A 1 -10.36 0.73 2.21
C MET A 1 -9.81 2.05 1.65
N VAL A 2 -10.64 3.00 1.19
CA VAL A 2 -10.18 4.29 0.62
C VAL A 2 -9.23 5.05 1.55
N LYS A 3 -9.63 5.27 2.82
CA LYS A 3 -8.80 5.95 3.84
C LYS A 3 -7.40 5.32 3.97
N PHE A 4 -7.33 3.98 3.99
CA PHE A 4 -6.08 3.25 4.04
C PHE A 4 -5.20 3.49 2.80
N LEU A 5 -5.78 3.47 1.59
CA LEU A 5 -5.03 3.71 0.36
C LEU A 5 -4.46 5.14 0.30
N LEU A 6 -5.24 6.13 0.74
CA LEU A 6 -4.79 7.53 0.85
C LEU A 6 -3.67 7.67 1.89
N LEU A 7 -3.81 7.04 3.05
CA LEU A 7 -2.79 7.03 4.10
C LEU A 7 -1.48 6.44 3.56
N MET A 8 -1.53 5.25 2.98
CA MET A 8 -0.37 4.59 2.39
C MET A 8 0.30 5.45 1.32
N SER A 9 -0.48 6.14 0.48
CA SER A 9 0.05 7.11 -0.47
C SER A 9 0.77 8.28 0.20
N SER A 10 0.17 8.87 1.25
CA SER A 10 0.75 10.01 1.97
C SER A 10 2.04 9.67 2.71
N LEU A 11 2.15 8.42 3.18
CA LEU A 11 3.39 7.86 3.74
C LEU A 11 4.43 7.55 2.66
N GLY A 12 4.07 7.68 1.38
CA GLY A 12 4.94 7.42 0.24
C GLY A 12 5.09 5.95 -0.11
N HIS A 13 4.15 5.11 0.31
CA HIS A 13 4.11 3.67 0.06
C HIS A 13 2.80 3.28 -0.65
N PRO A 14 2.57 3.78 -1.87
CA PRO A 14 1.32 3.53 -2.57
C PRO A 14 1.08 2.04 -2.89
N VAL A 15 -0.16 1.59 -2.71
CA VAL A 15 -0.56 0.20 -2.96
C VAL A 15 -0.68 -0.05 -4.46
N ARG A 16 -0.15 -1.17 -4.97
CA ARG A 16 -0.26 -1.51 -6.40
C ARG A 16 -1.69 -1.96 -6.75
N ILE A 17 -2.20 -1.58 -7.93
CA ILE A 17 -3.56 -1.95 -8.40
C ILE A 17 -3.81 -3.46 -8.33
N LYS A 18 -2.81 -4.27 -8.67
CA LYS A 18 -2.95 -5.74 -8.66
C LYS A 18 -3.33 -6.32 -7.29
N PHE A 19 -3.06 -5.60 -6.20
CA PHE A 19 -3.40 -6.05 -4.84
C PHE A 19 -4.78 -5.57 -4.36
N LEU A 20 -5.42 -4.61 -5.05
CA LEU A 20 -6.73 -4.09 -4.67
C LEU A 20 -7.83 -5.17 -4.62
N PRO A 21 -7.97 -6.07 -5.62
CA PRO A 21 -8.97 -7.13 -5.58
C PRO A 21 -8.81 -8.05 -4.36
N SER A 22 -7.56 -8.43 -4.04
CA SER A 22 -7.26 -9.27 -2.87
C SER A 22 -7.61 -8.55 -1.56
N LEU A 23 -7.23 -7.28 -1.43
CA LEU A 23 -7.57 -6.48 -0.25
C LEU A 23 -9.08 -6.35 -0.06
N ALA A 24 -9.81 -6.05 -1.14
CA ALA A 24 -11.27 -5.95 -1.10
C ALA A 24 -11.93 -7.28 -0.74
N PHE A 25 -11.43 -8.39 -1.28
CA PHE A 25 -11.90 -9.73 -0.94
C PHE A 25 -11.68 -10.07 0.55
N SER A 26 -10.48 -9.83 1.09
CA SER A 26 -10.19 -10.08 2.51
C SER A 26 -11.07 -9.26 3.45
N ILE A 27 -11.35 -7.99 3.10
CA ILE A 27 -12.24 -7.13 3.88
C ILE A 27 -13.67 -7.69 3.84
N ALA A 28 -14.19 -8.01 2.65
CA ALA A 28 -15.53 -8.57 2.50
C ALA A 28 -15.68 -9.89 3.27
N HIS A 29 -14.67 -10.76 3.20
CA HIS A 29 -14.61 -12.03 3.91
C HIS A 29 -14.65 -11.84 5.43
N ARG A 30 -13.83 -10.93 5.97
CA ARG A 30 -13.84 -10.62 7.40
C ARG A 30 -15.18 -10.07 7.87
N GLN A 31 -15.85 -9.28 7.04
CA GLN A 31 -17.17 -8.70 7.37
C GLN A 31 -18.31 -9.73 7.29
N SER A 32 -18.25 -10.69 6.37
CA SER A 32 -19.33 -11.67 6.18
C SER A 32 -19.26 -12.86 7.14
N SER A 33 -18.07 -13.19 7.66
CA SER A 33 -17.89 -14.18 8.73
C SER A 33 -18.70 -13.85 10.00
N VAL A 34 -19.19 -12.62 10.12
CA VAL A 34 -19.99 -12.14 11.25
C VAL A 34 -21.50 -12.31 11.01
N THR A 35 -21.97 -12.55 9.77
CA THR A 35 -23.42 -12.43 9.47
C THR A 35 -24.02 -13.48 8.52
N THR A 36 -23.29 -14.25 7.71
CA THR A 36 -23.87 -15.39 6.96
C THR A 36 -22.82 -16.23 6.23
N ASN A 37 -23.03 -17.55 6.15
CA ASN A 37 -22.23 -18.51 5.37
C ASN A 37 -22.38 -18.36 3.83
N ASN A 38 -22.43 -17.12 3.34
CA ASN A 38 -22.51 -16.86 1.91
C ASN A 38 -21.11 -16.92 1.28
N LEU A 39 -20.95 -17.70 0.22
CA LEU A 39 -19.71 -17.77 -0.55
C LEU A 39 -19.44 -16.41 -1.21
N ILE A 40 -18.53 -15.63 -0.65
CA ILE A 40 -18.10 -14.38 -1.26
C ILE A 40 -17.25 -14.70 -2.48
N LYS A 41 -17.60 -14.11 -3.61
CA LYS A 41 -16.81 -14.20 -4.83
C LYS A 41 -15.75 -13.09 -4.85
N PRO A 42 -14.54 -13.36 -5.37
CA PRO A 42 -13.53 -12.34 -5.51
C PRO A 42 -13.99 -11.24 -6.50
N PRO A 43 -13.53 -9.99 -6.32
CA PRO A 43 -13.82 -8.93 -7.27
C PRO A 43 -13.31 -9.26 -8.68
N GLY A 44 -14.12 -8.97 -9.70
CA GLY A 44 -13.77 -9.22 -11.09
C GLY A 44 -12.65 -8.31 -11.63
N LYS A 45 -12.09 -8.65 -12.80
CA LYS A 45 -10.95 -7.97 -13.45
C LYS A 45 -11.11 -6.45 -13.57
N ASN A 46 -12.32 -5.97 -13.88
CA ASN A 46 -12.61 -4.55 -14.08
C ASN A 46 -12.93 -3.80 -12.78
N TRP A 47 -12.94 -4.49 -11.63
CA TRP A 47 -13.32 -3.91 -10.36
C TRP A 47 -12.39 -2.77 -9.91
N PRO A 48 -11.05 -2.84 -10.03
CA PRO A 48 -10.18 -1.73 -9.65
C PRO A 48 -10.49 -0.43 -10.41
N TRP A 49 -10.80 -0.54 -11.70
CA TRP A 49 -11.17 0.60 -12.53
C TRP A 49 -12.52 1.20 -12.12
N ALA A 50 -13.52 0.35 -11.87
CA ALA A 50 -14.81 0.80 -11.36
C ALA A 50 -14.70 1.41 -9.95
N PHE A 51 -13.78 0.91 -9.13
CA PHE A 51 -13.49 1.43 -7.80
C PHE A 51 -12.85 2.82 -7.87
N GLU A 52 -11.85 3.02 -8.74
CA GLU A 52 -11.26 4.33 -8.99
C GLU A 52 -12.31 5.36 -9.47
N LYS A 53 -13.18 4.97 -10.40
CA LYS A 53 -14.27 5.85 -10.88
C LYS A 53 -15.23 6.30 -9.77
N ARG A 54 -15.46 5.47 -8.75
CA ARG A 54 -16.32 5.81 -7.61
C ARG A 54 -15.63 6.69 -6.55
N HIS A 55 -14.30 6.78 -6.60
CA HIS A 55 -13.49 7.46 -5.60
C HIS A 55 -12.47 8.37 -6.30
N PRO A 56 -12.90 9.55 -6.80
CA PRO A 56 -12.03 10.44 -7.59
C PRO A 56 -10.82 10.99 -6.83
N GLU A 57 -10.84 10.93 -5.50
CA GLU A 57 -9.69 11.18 -4.63
C GLU A 57 -8.56 10.15 -4.79
N LEU A 58 -8.88 8.95 -5.26
CA LEU A 58 -7.92 7.94 -5.66
C LEU A 58 -7.61 8.12 -7.15
N LYS A 59 -6.33 8.30 -7.46
CA LYS A 59 -5.87 8.34 -8.85
C LYS A 59 -4.76 7.32 -9.05
N ALA A 60 -4.98 6.41 -9.98
CA ALA A 60 -3.94 5.53 -10.47
C ALA A 60 -2.87 6.36 -11.18
N ARG A 61 -1.61 6.18 -10.80
CA ARG A 61 -0.47 6.86 -11.43
C ARG A 61 0.59 5.83 -11.80
N ARG A 62 1.33 6.08 -12.88
CA ARG A 62 2.58 5.35 -13.14
C ARG A 62 3.69 6.11 -12.42
N VAL A 63 4.45 5.42 -11.58
CA VAL A 63 5.63 6.04 -10.97
C VAL A 63 6.69 6.15 -12.06
N LYS A 64 7.08 7.39 -12.39
CA LYS A 64 8.28 7.63 -13.20
C LYS A 64 9.49 7.65 -12.28
N VAL A 65 10.59 7.04 -12.72
CA VAL A 65 11.88 7.18 -12.05
C VAL A 65 12.22 8.67 -12.01
N MET A 66 12.38 9.23 -10.81
CA MET A 66 12.79 10.63 -10.65
C MET A 66 14.29 10.75 -10.89
N ASP A 67 14.71 11.79 -11.61
CA ASP A 67 16.13 12.16 -11.74
C ASP A 67 16.73 12.45 -10.36
N TRP A 68 17.88 11.86 -10.08
CA TRP A 68 18.65 11.96 -8.84
C TRP A 68 18.85 13.41 -8.36
N LYS A 69 19.01 14.35 -9.28
CA LYS A 69 19.20 15.78 -8.95
C LYS A 69 17.98 16.39 -8.23
N HIS A 70 16.76 15.95 -8.55
CA HIS A 70 15.54 16.39 -7.89
C HIS A 70 15.29 15.68 -6.55
N HIS A 71 15.88 14.51 -6.34
CA HIS A 71 15.66 13.71 -5.15
C HIS A 71 16.26 14.36 -3.89
N LYS A 72 17.47 14.93 -3.97
CA LYS A 72 18.15 15.54 -2.82
C LYS A 72 17.41 16.78 -2.27
N ASN A 73 16.94 17.66 -3.15
CA ASN A 73 16.32 18.92 -2.72
C ASN A 73 14.91 18.75 -2.10
N ASN A 74 14.21 17.65 -2.41
CA ASN A 74 12.84 17.42 -1.95
C ASN A 74 12.75 16.34 -0.84
N MET A 75 13.87 15.73 -0.45
CA MET A 75 13.85 14.65 0.54
C MET A 75 13.44 15.13 1.93
N TYR A 76 14.03 16.24 2.42
CA TYR A 76 13.73 16.78 3.74
C TYR A 76 12.25 17.14 3.88
N TYR A 77 11.70 17.87 2.91
CA TYR A 77 10.30 18.28 2.92
C TYR A 77 9.36 17.07 2.91
N LYS A 78 9.62 16.08 2.04
CA LYS A 78 8.84 14.83 2.01
C LYS A 78 8.89 14.07 3.32
N ILE A 79 10.07 13.97 3.96
CA ILE A 79 10.22 13.32 5.26
C ILE A 79 9.42 14.07 6.32
N LYS A 80 9.52 15.40 6.36
CA LYS A 80 8.75 16.24 7.28
C LYS A 80 7.24 16.06 7.12
N GLU A 81 6.73 16.05 5.88
CA GLU A 81 5.30 15.82 5.63
C GLU A 81 4.84 14.42 6.06
N ARG A 82 5.68 13.39 5.89
CA ARG A 82 5.36 12.04 6.39
C ARG A 82 5.28 11.99 7.91
N PHE A 83 6.20 12.66 8.62
CA PHE A 83 6.12 12.75 10.08
C PHE A 83 4.83 13.43 10.53
N LYS A 84 4.40 14.51 9.88
CA LYS A 84 3.10 15.14 10.18
C LYS A 84 1.92 14.17 10.02
N VAL A 85 1.94 13.34 8.97
CA VAL A 85 0.90 12.31 8.78
C VAL A 85 0.95 11.27 9.89
N ILE A 86 2.14 10.78 10.25
CA ILE A 86 2.32 9.79 11.33
C ILE A 86 1.81 10.35 12.66
N THR A 87 2.16 11.59 13.00
CA THR A 87 1.66 12.26 14.22
C THR A 87 0.13 12.25 14.28
N LYS A 88 -0.54 12.61 13.18
CA LYS A 88 -2.01 12.57 13.12
C LYS A 88 -2.61 11.17 13.28
N VAL A 89 -1.92 10.14 12.80
CA VAL A 89 -2.37 8.75 12.97
C VAL A 89 -2.20 8.30 14.42
N LEU A 90 -1.13 8.74 15.10
CA LEU A 90 -0.88 8.43 16.50
C LEU A 90 -1.82 9.15 17.46
N GLU A 91 -2.44 10.26 17.02
CA GLU A 91 -3.48 10.98 17.76
C GLU A 91 -4.86 10.31 17.68
N ASP A 92 -5.04 9.30 16.81
CA ASP A 92 -6.30 8.59 16.64
C ASP A 92 -6.60 7.71 17.88
N PRO A 93 -7.73 7.89 18.59
CA PRO A 93 -8.04 7.14 19.80
C PRO A 93 -8.24 5.64 19.55
N ASP A 94 -8.51 5.23 18.29
CA ASP A 94 -8.59 3.81 17.92
C ASP A 94 -7.20 3.15 17.85
N ILE A 95 -6.12 3.94 17.84
CA ILE A 95 -4.73 3.47 17.86
C ILE A 95 -4.22 3.44 19.30
N GLN A 96 -4.17 2.24 19.86
CA GLN A 96 -3.62 2.03 21.19
C GLN A 96 -2.08 1.96 21.14
N LEU A 97 -1.41 2.54 22.14
CA LEU A 97 0.06 2.65 22.18
C LEU A 97 0.75 1.28 22.18
N GLU A 98 0.13 0.28 22.78
CA GLU A 98 0.53 -1.13 22.80
C GLU A 98 0.60 -1.77 21.40
N ASN A 99 -0.07 -1.18 20.41
CA ASN A 99 -0.07 -1.60 19.02
C ASN A 99 0.91 -0.76 18.16
N VAL A 100 1.67 0.15 18.77
CA VAL A 100 2.70 0.96 18.10
C VAL A 100 4.05 0.29 18.29
N TYR A 101 4.51 -0.37 17.22
CA TYR A 101 5.78 -1.10 17.24
C TYR A 101 6.89 -0.33 16.52
N ASN A 102 8.07 -0.27 17.14
CA ASN A 102 9.28 0.17 16.46
C ASN A 102 9.71 -0.90 15.46
N MET A 103 9.85 -0.51 14.19
CA MET A 103 10.26 -1.39 13.09
C MET A 103 11.79 -1.38 12.86
N ASP A 104 12.58 -0.98 13.85
CA ASP A 104 14.03 -1.19 13.80
C ASP A 104 14.37 -2.69 13.79
N LYS A 105 15.63 -3.02 13.50
CA LYS A 105 16.07 -4.43 13.31
C LYS A 105 15.87 -5.34 14.53
N THR A 106 15.43 -4.80 15.66
CA THR A 106 15.17 -5.52 16.90
C THR A 106 13.68 -5.90 17.05
N GLY A 107 12.80 -5.32 16.22
CA GLY A 107 11.38 -5.64 16.18
C GLY A 107 11.14 -7.06 15.67
N VAL A 108 10.56 -7.91 16.52
CA VAL A 108 10.19 -9.29 16.21
C VAL A 108 9.42 -9.34 14.88
N MET A 109 9.94 -10.08 13.89
CA MET A 109 9.22 -10.42 12.67
C MET A 109 7.92 -11.16 13.03
N LEU A 110 6.78 -10.47 13.01
CA LEU A 110 5.45 -11.07 13.17
C LEU A 110 4.99 -11.90 11.95
N SER A 111 5.93 -12.38 11.13
CA SER A 111 5.69 -13.32 10.04
C SER A 111 6.69 -14.47 10.12
N LYS A 112 6.34 -15.53 10.87
CA LYS A 112 7.01 -16.82 10.73
C LYS A 112 6.37 -17.55 9.53
N LEU A 113 6.73 -17.12 8.32
CA LEU A 113 6.52 -17.89 7.09
C LEU A 113 7.89 -18.41 6.66
N GLY A 114 8.07 -19.73 6.82
CA GLY A 114 9.35 -20.39 6.61
C GLY A 114 9.84 -20.27 5.17
N SER A 115 11.01 -19.67 4.98
CA SER A 115 12.13 -20.25 4.22
C SER A 115 13.25 -19.22 4.12
N VAL A 116 14.38 -19.57 4.72
CA VAL A 116 15.65 -18.85 4.60
C VAL A 116 16.12 -18.95 3.15
N LYS A 117 16.33 -17.82 2.48
CA LYS A 117 17.24 -17.74 1.33
C LYS A 117 18.36 -16.76 1.67
N ARG A 118 19.57 -17.30 1.87
CA ARG A 118 20.79 -16.52 2.09
C ARG A 118 21.18 -15.80 0.80
N GLY A 119 21.42 -14.49 0.94
CA GLY A 119 22.46 -13.71 0.26
C GLY A 119 22.67 -13.88 -1.24
N GLY A 120 22.07 -12.98 -2.01
CA GLY A 120 22.60 -12.52 -3.28
C GLY A 120 22.14 -11.08 -3.49
N ARG A 121 23.06 -10.12 -3.56
CA ARG A 121 22.74 -8.72 -3.90
C ARG A 121 22.25 -8.70 -5.35
N GLN A 122 20.95 -8.81 -5.55
CA GLN A 122 20.31 -8.34 -6.77
C GLN A 122 19.74 -6.97 -6.46
N ALA A 123 20.28 -5.95 -7.14
CA ALA A 123 19.73 -4.62 -7.13
C ALA A 123 18.33 -4.68 -7.75
N HIS A 124 17.32 -4.82 -6.90
CA HIS A 124 15.94 -4.70 -7.33
C HIS A 124 15.68 -3.21 -7.60
N ASN A 125 15.71 -2.83 -8.87
CA ASN A 125 15.20 -1.55 -9.34
C ASN A 125 13.72 -1.44 -8.95
N GLY A 126 13.42 -0.68 -7.90
CA GLY A 126 12.05 -0.46 -7.46
C GLY A 126 11.95 0.75 -6.55
N SER A 127 11.85 1.94 -7.13
CA SER A 127 11.50 3.17 -6.42
C SER A 127 10.04 3.51 -6.70
N ALA A 128 9.20 3.56 -5.65
CA ALA A 128 7.78 3.87 -5.75
C ALA A 128 7.37 4.97 -4.74
N ILE A 129 6.90 6.11 -5.27
CA ILE A 129 6.10 7.17 -4.60
C ILE A 129 5.33 7.83 -5.77
N GLU A 130 4.02 7.66 -6.01
CA GLU A 130 2.83 8.16 -5.30
C GLU A 130 1.58 7.37 -5.75
N CYS A 131 0.57 7.37 -4.90
CA CYS A 131 -0.83 6.91 -5.05
C CYS A 131 -1.13 5.46 -5.43
N ILE A 132 -0.49 4.86 -6.43
CA ILE A 132 -0.53 3.42 -6.76
C ILE A 132 0.70 3.12 -7.64
N SER A 133 1.46 2.03 -7.42
CA SER A 133 2.46 1.60 -8.42
C SER A 133 1.78 0.79 -9.52
N ALA A 134 1.54 1.40 -10.68
CA ALA A 134 1.09 0.70 -11.88
C ALA A 134 2.27 0.05 -12.62
N ASP A 135 2.68 -1.14 -12.15
CA ASP A 135 3.56 -2.01 -12.94
C ASP A 135 2.69 -3.00 -13.72
N VAL A 136 3.00 -3.11 -15.03
CA VAL A 136 2.41 -4.01 -16.04
C VAL A 136 1.07 -3.54 -16.62
N LEU A 137 1.15 -2.63 -17.60
CA LEU A 137 0.12 -2.40 -18.62
C LEU A 137 0.80 -2.36 -19.99
N GLN A 138 1.50 -3.44 -20.34
CA GLN A 138 2.05 -3.60 -21.69
C GLN A 138 1.88 -5.01 -22.30
N GLU A 139 1.13 -5.91 -21.68
CA GLU A 139 0.69 -7.13 -22.36
C GLU A 139 -0.83 -7.19 -22.33
N ILE A 140 -1.41 -7.65 -23.44
CA ILE A 140 -2.84 -7.60 -23.80
C ILE A 140 -3.25 -6.26 -24.45
N LYS A 141 -2.54 -5.92 -25.52
CA LYS A 141 -3.19 -5.55 -26.78
C LYS A 141 -2.84 -6.62 -27.83
N HIS A 142 -3.72 -7.60 -27.95
CA HIS A 142 -4.09 -8.23 -29.22
C HIS A 142 -5.47 -8.84 -29.03
#